data_AF-A0A9X0LBC1-F1
#
_entry.id   AF-A0A9X0LBC1-F1
#
_cell.length_a   1.000
_cell.length_b   1.000
_cell.length_c   1.000
_cell.angle_alpha   90.00
_cell.angle_beta   90.00
_cell.angle_gamma   90.00
#
_symmetry.space_group_name_H-M   'P 1'
#
loop_
_entity.id
_entity.type
_entity.pdbx_description
1 polymer ?
#
loop_
_entity_poly.entity_id
_entity_poly.type
_entity_poly.pdbx_seq_one_letter_code
_entity_poly.pdbx_strand_id
1 'polypeptide(L)'
;MALKDDRGYGLVDLLAAQEFLIQVSGADDRSVTGFLFSSWENLEDCIRANMDRLLPAAHPDGVLEACQHLIWTQALLQNSPLQMLEYRESVGRLYSRPVLELGDGSLFVPRNVPGLARVVLLQRILEGTWPEQLQARDASLSRALEQRRQLVRPIAGFEADLQRTLASTGLPFVAGVLQSVLGRPSDLLGVPVRAEIDAVVVVVHSLTIWVLEAKDLAIPFAPGRIRSEVNKYQRAGGHVDKLLAKVADVAADPAEVAARLGVADVAGAFAVRGLFVTREPTPAAFTDDRTHDFVTLDRLPDFLWNQPGG
;
A
#
# COMPACT_ATOMS: atom_id res chain seq x y z
N MET A 1 -6.32 21.10 -10.85
CA MET A 1 -7.56 21.12 -11.65
C MET A 1 -8.16 19.71 -11.62
N ALA A 2 -8.54 19.31 -10.40
CA ALA A 2 -8.87 17.97 -9.92
C ALA A 2 -9.97 18.14 -8.85
N LEU A 3 -10.81 17.12 -8.64
CA LEU A 3 -12.04 17.13 -7.83
C LEU A 3 -13.17 18.00 -8.43
N LYS A 4 -13.98 17.44 -9.34
CA LYS A 4 -15.28 18.06 -9.69
C LYS A 4 -16.42 17.12 -10.10
N ASP A 5 -16.20 15.82 -10.30
CA ASP A 5 -17.22 15.01 -10.99
C ASP A 5 -18.13 14.16 -10.11
N ASP A 6 -18.12 14.29 -8.77
CA ASP A 6 -19.20 13.72 -7.94
C ASP A 6 -19.31 14.28 -6.50
N ARG A 7 -18.49 15.28 -6.16
CA ARG A 7 -18.54 16.06 -4.91
C ARG A 7 -18.14 17.49 -5.23
N GLY A 8 -18.78 18.47 -4.61
CA GLY A 8 -18.59 19.91 -4.87
C GLY A 8 -17.34 20.51 -4.23
N TYR A 9 -16.46 19.71 -3.62
CA TYR A 9 -15.25 20.20 -2.94
C TYR A 9 -13.94 19.53 -3.38
N GLY A 10 -12.88 20.33 -3.42
CA GLY A 10 -11.51 19.95 -3.73
C GLY A 10 -10.59 19.79 -2.50
N LEU A 11 -9.33 19.47 -2.74
CA LEU A 11 -8.29 19.38 -1.70
C LEU A 11 -8.11 20.73 -0.99
N VAL A 12 -8.19 21.83 -1.74
CA VAL A 12 -8.11 23.19 -1.21
C VAL A 12 -9.24 23.45 -0.22
N ASP A 13 -10.46 23.04 -0.55
CA ASP A 13 -11.64 23.19 0.30
C ASP A 13 -11.54 22.31 1.57
N LEU A 14 -11.00 21.10 1.44
CA LEU A 14 -10.73 20.23 2.59
C LEU A 14 -9.68 20.81 3.53
N LEU A 15 -8.60 21.40 2.99
CA LEU A 15 -7.58 22.07 3.79
C LEU A 15 -8.13 23.33 4.46
N ALA A 16 -8.98 24.09 3.78
CA ALA A 16 -9.66 25.26 4.33
C ALA A 16 -10.64 24.87 5.45
N ALA A 17 -11.40 23.79 5.28
CA ALA A 17 -12.26 23.23 6.33
C ALA A 17 -11.47 22.83 7.58
N GLN A 18 -10.31 22.19 7.41
CA GLN A 18 -9.44 21.83 8.53
C GLN A 18 -8.85 23.06 9.23
N GLU A 19 -8.40 24.06 8.47
CA GLU A 19 -7.87 25.31 9.01
C GLU A 19 -8.94 26.04 9.83
N PHE A 20 -10.17 26.12 9.31
CA PHE A 20 -11.31 26.65 10.05
C PHE A 20 -11.53 25.94 11.37
N LEU A 21 -11.60 24.61 11.36
CA LEU A 21 -11.82 23.80 12.55
C LEU A 21 -10.68 23.95 13.58
N ILE A 22 -9.43 24.09 13.13
CA ILE A 22 -8.28 24.39 13.99
C ILE A 22 -8.48 25.74 14.68
N GLN A 23 -8.84 26.78 13.92
CA GLN A 23 -9.04 28.13 14.45
C GLN A 23 -10.19 28.19 15.45
N VAL A 24 -11.37 27.65 15.13
CA VAL A 24 -12.53 27.69 16.04
C VAL A 24 -12.32 26.84 17.29
N SER A 25 -11.66 25.68 17.18
CA SER A 25 -11.35 24.84 18.35
C SER A 25 -10.30 25.46 19.28
N GLY A 26 -9.52 26.43 18.78
CA GLY A 26 -8.52 27.19 19.52
C GLY A 26 -8.93 28.63 19.87
N ALA A 27 -10.07 29.12 19.37
CA ALA A 27 -10.49 30.52 19.49
C ALA A 27 -10.88 30.94 20.92
N ASP A 28 -11.21 29.98 21.79
CA ASP A 28 -11.50 30.23 23.19
C ASP A 28 -10.33 29.74 24.06
N ASP A 29 -9.36 30.61 24.27
CA ASP A 29 -8.11 30.36 25.03
C ASP A 29 -8.36 29.90 26.50
N ARG A 30 -9.61 29.95 26.97
CA ARG A 30 -10.04 29.56 28.32
C ARG A 30 -10.68 28.18 28.39
N SER A 31 -11.02 27.58 27.25
CA SER A 31 -11.67 26.27 27.13
C SER A 31 -10.59 25.19 26.90
N VAL A 32 -10.42 24.29 27.87
CA VAL A 32 -9.51 23.13 27.72
C VAL A 32 -10.14 22.05 26.82
N THR A 33 -11.43 22.18 26.51
CA THR A 33 -12.26 21.09 25.96
C THR A 33 -12.47 21.19 24.45
N GLY A 34 -12.71 22.39 23.90
CA GLY A 34 -12.99 22.60 22.47
C GLY A 34 -14.09 23.64 22.23
N PHE A 35 -14.74 23.56 21.06
CA PHE A 35 -15.84 24.44 20.65
C PHE A 35 -17.12 23.65 20.38
N LEU A 36 -18.28 24.19 20.74
CA LEU A 36 -19.58 23.58 20.53
C LEU A 36 -20.44 24.46 19.62
N PHE A 37 -20.84 23.92 18.47
CA PHE A 37 -21.87 24.52 17.62
C PHE A 37 -23.22 23.95 18.02
N SER A 38 -24.24 24.80 18.15
CA SER A 38 -25.58 24.38 18.57
C SER A 38 -26.31 23.53 17.53
N SER A 39 -25.95 23.68 16.24
CA SER A 39 -26.52 22.94 15.13
C SER A 39 -25.59 23.00 13.90
N TRP A 40 -25.96 22.25 12.86
CA TRP A 40 -25.33 22.39 11.53
C TRP A 40 -25.49 23.79 10.95
N GLU A 41 -26.66 24.44 11.09
CA GLU A 41 -26.85 25.81 10.58
C GLU A 41 -25.90 26.79 11.26
N ASN A 42 -25.67 26.63 12.58
CA ASN A 42 -24.75 27.48 13.31
C ASN A 42 -23.29 27.32 12.82
N LEU A 43 -22.88 26.10 12.49
CA LEU A 43 -21.59 25.83 11.85
C LEU A 43 -21.51 26.47 10.46
N GLU A 44 -22.57 26.33 9.65
CA GLU A 44 -22.65 26.89 8.31
C GLU A 44 -22.52 28.42 8.31
N ASP A 45 -23.28 29.10 9.16
CA ASP A 45 -23.24 30.55 9.33
C ASP A 45 -21.83 31.01 9.71
N CYS A 46 -21.17 30.29 10.63
CA CYS A 46 -19.80 30.60 11.05
C CYS A 46 -18.79 30.42 9.92
N ILE A 47 -18.92 29.37 9.10
CA ILE A 47 -18.05 29.15 7.94
C ILE A 47 -18.23 30.30 6.95
N ARG A 48 -19.49 30.57 6.53
CA ARG A 48 -19.80 31.64 5.57
C ARG A 48 -19.31 33.01 6.03
N ALA A 49 -19.41 33.31 7.32
CA ALA A 49 -18.94 34.58 7.89
C ALA A 49 -17.40 34.71 7.95
N ASN A 50 -16.65 33.60 7.91
CA ASN A 50 -15.19 33.61 8.07
C ASN A 50 -14.42 33.20 6.80
N MET A 51 -15.12 32.84 5.70
CA MET A 51 -14.48 32.27 4.52
C MET A 51 -13.40 33.17 3.90
N ASP A 52 -13.66 34.47 3.78
CA ASP A 52 -12.71 35.42 3.19
C ASP A 52 -11.36 35.49 3.94
N ARG A 53 -11.33 35.05 5.21
CA ARG A 53 -10.13 35.06 6.07
C ARG A 53 -9.34 33.76 6.04
N LEU A 54 -9.97 32.64 5.68
CA LEU A 54 -9.41 31.30 5.91
C LEU A 54 -8.50 30.84 4.78
N LEU A 55 -8.91 31.02 3.51
CA LEU A 55 -8.13 30.71 2.31
C LEU A 55 -8.85 31.31 1.08
N PRO A 56 -8.33 32.38 0.42
CA PRO A 56 -9.02 33.05 -0.69
C PRO A 56 -9.28 32.17 -1.93
N ALA A 57 -8.61 31.02 -2.03
CA ALA A 57 -8.73 30.08 -3.15
C ALA A 57 -9.78 28.98 -2.92
N ALA A 58 -10.38 28.89 -1.72
CA ALA A 58 -11.41 27.91 -1.38
C ALA A 58 -12.82 28.45 -1.67
N HIS A 59 -13.73 27.58 -2.09
CA HIS A 59 -15.13 27.96 -2.33
C HIS A 59 -15.97 27.67 -1.07
N PRO A 60 -16.80 28.62 -0.58
CA PRO A 60 -17.59 28.44 0.65
C PRO A 60 -18.42 27.14 0.66
N ASP A 61 -19.12 26.85 -0.43
CA ASP A 61 -19.94 25.64 -0.52
C ASP A 61 -19.09 24.35 -0.55
N GLY A 62 -17.87 24.42 -1.12
CA GLY A 62 -16.92 23.32 -1.08
C GLY A 62 -16.41 23.09 0.35
N VAL A 63 -16.14 24.15 1.10
CA VAL A 63 -15.71 24.05 2.51
C VAL A 63 -16.83 23.47 3.38
N LEU A 64 -18.08 23.87 3.14
CA LEU A 64 -19.24 23.31 3.84
C LEU A 64 -19.38 21.81 3.58
N GLU A 65 -19.33 21.40 2.31
CA GLU A 65 -19.39 19.99 1.95
C GLU A 65 -18.22 19.21 2.55
N ALA A 66 -17.01 19.77 2.52
CA ALA A 66 -15.84 19.18 3.17
C ALA A 66 -16.05 19.02 4.70
N CYS A 67 -16.62 20.01 5.38
CA CYS A 67 -16.95 19.94 6.80
C CYS A 67 -17.95 18.82 7.12
N GLN A 68 -18.95 18.57 6.27
CA GLN A 68 -19.87 17.42 6.46
C GLN A 68 -19.11 16.09 6.49
N HIS A 69 -18.06 15.96 5.67
CA HIS A 69 -17.21 14.78 5.66
C HIS A 69 -16.28 14.66 6.87
N LEU A 70 -16.04 15.76 7.58
CA LEU A 70 -15.24 15.84 8.79
C LEU A 70 -16.06 15.58 10.07
N ILE A 71 -17.37 15.33 9.95
CA ILE A 71 -18.26 15.02 11.08
C ILE A 71 -18.42 13.51 11.29
N TRP A 72 -18.31 13.10 12.54
CA TRP A 72 -18.85 11.86 13.06
C TRP A 72 -20.31 12.02 13.40
N THR A 73 -21.18 11.53 12.53
CA THR A 73 -22.62 11.54 12.80
C THR A 73 -23.01 10.41 13.76
N GLN A 74 -24.16 10.55 14.42
CA GLN A 74 -24.72 9.46 15.25
C GLN A 74 -24.96 8.19 14.43
N ALA A 75 -25.44 8.34 13.19
CA ALA A 75 -25.60 7.21 12.27
C ALA A 75 -24.26 6.53 11.94
N LEU A 76 -23.17 7.28 11.84
CA LEU A 76 -21.83 6.71 11.64
C LEU A 76 -21.32 6.01 12.90
N LEU A 77 -21.54 6.57 14.10
CA LEU A 77 -21.15 5.91 15.35
C LEU A 77 -21.87 4.58 15.55
N GLN A 78 -23.15 4.50 15.17
CA GLN A 78 -23.97 3.30 15.32
C GLN A 78 -23.68 2.24 14.24
N ASN A 79 -23.37 2.65 13.02
CA ASN A 79 -23.15 1.74 11.89
C ASN A 79 -21.68 1.47 11.58
N SER A 80 -20.75 2.21 12.18
CA SER A 80 -19.32 1.93 12.04
C SER A 80 -18.97 0.79 12.99
N PRO A 81 -18.59 -0.39 12.47
CA PRO A 81 -18.10 -1.45 13.34
C PRO A 81 -16.83 -0.91 13.99
N LEU A 82 -16.91 -0.53 15.26
CA LEU A 82 -15.75 -0.18 16.08
C LEU A 82 -14.94 -1.46 16.30
N GLN A 83 -14.32 -1.99 15.25
CA GLN A 83 -13.30 -3.02 15.38
C GLN A 83 -12.06 -2.32 15.92
N MET A 84 -11.77 -2.58 17.18
CA MET A 84 -10.69 -1.99 17.98
C MET A 84 -9.32 -1.96 17.28
N LEU A 85 -9.11 -2.82 16.27
CA LEU A 85 -7.89 -2.94 15.46
C LEU A 85 -7.93 -2.16 14.12
N GLU A 86 -9.11 -1.84 13.58
CA GLU A 86 -9.27 -0.96 12.42
C GLU A 86 -9.17 0.53 12.78
N TYR A 87 -8.93 0.82 14.06
CA TYR A 87 -8.69 2.16 14.61
C TYR A 87 -7.58 2.92 13.89
N ARG A 88 -6.70 2.26 13.11
CA ARG A 88 -5.68 2.92 12.25
C ARG A 88 -6.16 3.33 10.86
N GLU A 89 -7.23 2.76 10.36
CA GLU A 89 -7.58 2.87 8.94
C GLU A 89 -9.00 3.36 8.67
N SER A 90 -9.93 3.32 9.64
CA SER A 90 -11.30 3.72 9.38
C SER A 90 -11.45 5.23 9.10
N VAL A 91 -12.30 5.52 8.12
CA VAL A 91 -12.82 6.85 7.74
C VAL A 91 -13.44 7.60 8.93
N GLY A 92 -13.73 6.88 10.02
CA GLY A 92 -14.09 7.41 11.32
C GLY A 92 -12.90 7.35 12.31
N ARG A 93 -12.01 8.32 12.27
CA ARG A 93 -11.20 8.71 13.43
C ARG A 93 -11.62 10.10 13.85
N LEU A 94 -11.48 10.46 15.12
CA LEU A 94 -11.38 11.89 15.49
C LEU A 94 -10.23 12.56 14.70
N TYR A 95 -9.16 11.81 14.40
CA TYR A 95 -8.02 12.25 13.57
C TYR A 95 -8.28 12.25 12.04
N SER A 96 -9.49 11.98 11.56
CA SER A 96 -9.87 12.15 10.14
C SER A 96 -11.21 12.86 10.00
N ARG A 97 -12.03 12.81 11.05
CA ARG A 97 -13.31 13.48 11.26
C ARG A 97 -13.27 14.14 12.64
N PRO A 98 -12.67 15.32 12.76
CA PRO A 98 -12.42 15.97 14.04
C PRO A 98 -13.66 16.59 14.70
N VAL A 99 -14.86 16.39 14.15
CA VAL A 99 -16.12 16.93 14.70
C VAL A 99 -17.03 15.78 15.14
N LEU A 100 -17.64 15.89 16.33
CA LEU A 100 -18.58 14.91 16.87
C LEU A 100 -20.00 15.47 16.86
N GLU A 101 -20.95 14.76 16.25
CA GLU A 101 -22.37 15.03 16.44
C GLU A 101 -22.85 14.39 17.75
N LEU A 102 -23.38 15.21 18.64
CA LEU A 102 -23.94 14.76 19.92
C LEU A 102 -25.39 14.30 19.74
N GLY A 103 -25.94 13.63 20.74
CA GLY A 103 -27.30 13.05 20.66
C GLY A 103 -28.42 14.07 20.50
N ASP A 104 -28.16 15.35 20.77
CA ASP A 104 -29.08 16.48 20.58
C ASP A 104 -28.90 17.19 19.22
N GLY A 105 -28.01 16.69 18.35
CA GLY A 105 -27.70 17.29 17.04
C GLY A 105 -26.68 18.44 17.09
N SER A 106 -26.16 18.78 18.28
CA SER A 106 -25.06 19.76 18.40
C SER A 106 -23.75 19.16 17.91
N LEU A 107 -22.82 20.01 17.46
CA LEU A 107 -21.54 19.59 16.90
C LEU A 107 -20.39 20.05 17.79
N PHE A 108 -19.66 19.09 18.35
CA PHE A 108 -18.51 19.35 19.21
C PHE A 108 -17.19 19.18 18.43
N VAL A 109 -16.36 20.21 18.46
CA VAL A 109 -15.01 20.22 17.88
C VAL A 109 -13.99 20.20 19.02
N PRO A 110 -13.40 19.06 19.37
CA PRO A 110 -12.47 18.98 20.49
C PRO A 110 -11.19 19.77 20.21
N ARG A 111 -10.62 20.36 21.26
CA ARG A 111 -9.36 21.12 21.15
C ARG A 111 -8.23 20.23 20.62
N ASN A 112 -7.36 20.78 19.77
CA ASN A 112 -6.18 20.13 19.16
C ASN A 112 -6.47 18.95 18.20
N VAL A 113 -7.65 18.34 18.23
CA VAL A 113 -8.00 17.20 17.37
C VAL A 113 -7.99 17.58 15.88
N PRO A 114 -8.56 18.72 15.43
CA PRO A 114 -8.43 19.16 14.04
C PRO A 114 -6.98 19.30 13.58
N GLY A 115 -6.09 19.80 14.44
CA GLY A 115 -4.67 19.96 14.15
C GLY A 115 -3.97 18.61 13.96
N LEU A 116 -4.22 17.66 14.86
CA LEU A 116 -3.70 16.29 14.74
C LEU A 116 -4.28 15.58 13.50
N ALA A 117 -5.56 15.81 13.18
CA ALA A 117 -6.19 15.26 12.00
C ALA A 117 -5.50 15.73 10.70
N ARG A 118 -5.16 17.01 10.63
CA ARG A 118 -4.38 17.58 9.51
C ARG A 118 -3.01 16.94 9.38
N VAL A 119 -2.28 16.75 10.48
CA VAL A 119 -0.95 16.10 10.46
C VAL A 119 -1.04 14.68 9.90
N VAL A 120 -2.00 13.88 10.38
CA VAL A 120 -2.22 12.51 9.89
C VAL A 120 -2.59 12.50 8.41
N LEU A 121 -3.44 13.44 7.98
CA LEU A 121 -3.86 13.58 6.58
C LEU A 121 -2.68 13.93 5.67
N LEU A 122 -1.85 14.89 6.08
CA LEU A 122 -0.65 15.31 5.35
C LEU A 122 0.37 14.18 5.25
N GLN A 123 0.61 13.44 6.34
CA GLN A 123 1.50 12.29 6.32
C GLN A 123 1.07 11.26 5.27
N ARG A 124 -0.22 10.94 5.21
CA ARG A 124 -0.76 10.02 4.21
C ARG A 124 -0.52 10.51 2.77
N ILE A 125 -0.78 11.79 2.49
CA ILE A 125 -0.47 12.39 1.18
C ILE A 125 1.02 12.28 0.86
N LEU A 126 1.88 12.58 1.83
CA LEU A 126 3.33 12.53 1.64
C LEU A 126 3.82 11.12 1.31
N GLU A 127 3.16 10.09 1.85
CA GLU A 127 3.40 8.66 1.59
C GLU A 127 2.73 8.16 0.30
N GLY A 128 1.94 9.00 -0.39
CA GLY A 128 1.18 8.59 -1.58
C GLY A 128 -0.02 7.70 -1.26
N THR A 129 -0.55 7.78 -0.04
CA THR A 129 -1.71 7.00 0.42
C THR A 129 -2.89 7.90 0.76
N TRP A 130 -4.10 7.37 0.63
CA TRP A 130 -5.34 8.07 1.01
C TRP A 130 -6.43 7.02 1.30
N PRO A 131 -7.50 7.34 2.08
CA PRO A 131 -8.62 6.42 2.24
C PRO A 131 -9.15 5.95 0.86
N GLU A 132 -9.16 4.63 0.64
CA GLU A 132 -9.43 4.00 -0.66
C GLU A 132 -10.78 4.44 -1.26
N GLN A 133 -11.79 4.69 -0.41
CA GLN A 133 -13.12 5.15 -0.85
C GLN A 133 -13.10 6.54 -1.50
N LEU A 134 -12.13 7.38 -1.14
CA LEU A 134 -11.94 8.71 -1.73
C LEU A 134 -10.99 8.64 -2.93
N GLN A 135 -9.96 7.78 -2.85
CA GLN A 135 -9.03 7.56 -3.96
C GLN A 135 -9.71 6.92 -5.18
N ALA A 136 -10.61 5.96 -4.98
CA ALA A 136 -11.33 5.28 -6.05
C ALA A 136 -12.29 6.19 -6.84
N ARG A 137 -12.64 7.37 -6.28
CA ARG A 137 -13.61 8.30 -6.86
C ARG A 137 -12.97 9.46 -7.61
N ASP A 138 -11.65 9.67 -7.49
CA ASP A 138 -10.93 10.70 -8.23
C ASP A 138 -9.69 10.09 -8.90
N ALA A 139 -9.80 9.85 -10.20
CA ALA A 139 -8.73 9.29 -11.02
C ALA A 139 -7.49 10.23 -11.11
N SER A 140 -7.65 11.53 -10.92
CA SER A 140 -6.54 12.49 -10.93
C SER A 140 -5.81 12.49 -9.59
N LEU A 141 -6.54 12.48 -8.47
CA LEU A 141 -5.96 12.30 -7.14
C LEU A 141 -5.28 10.94 -7.02
N SER A 142 -5.93 9.88 -7.49
CA SER A 142 -5.36 8.52 -7.49
C SER A 142 -4.06 8.45 -8.29
N ARG A 143 -4.01 9.05 -9.49
CA ARG A 143 -2.78 9.16 -10.28
C ARG A 143 -1.70 9.99 -9.57
N ALA A 144 -2.05 11.10 -8.95
CA ALA A 144 -1.09 11.95 -8.24
C ALA A 144 -0.51 11.25 -6.99
N LEU A 145 -1.34 10.53 -6.24
CA LEU A 145 -0.93 9.73 -5.10
C LEU A 145 -0.05 8.55 -5.54
N GLU A 146 -0.40 7.89 -6.65
CA GLU A 146 0.41 6.82 -7.22
C GLU A 146 1.77 7.35 -7.73
N GLN A 147 1.80 8.48 -8.42
CA GLN A 147 3.06 9.16 -8.79
C GLN A 147 3.90 9.51 -7.56
N ARG A 148 3.26 10.03 -6.51
CA ARG A 148 3.94 10.33 -5.24
C ARG A 148 4.48 9.07 -4.59
N ARG A 149 3.70 7.99 -4.57
CA ARG A 149 4.11 6.68 -4.07
C ARG A 149 5.31 6.16 -4.85
N GLN A 150 5.32 6.30 -6.18
CA GLN A 150 6.46 5.94 -7.03
C GLN A 150 7.70 6.80 -6.77
N LEU A 151 7.55 8.06 -6.35
CA LEU A 151 8.70 8.90 -5.96
C LEU A 151 9.28 8.51 -4.59
N VAL A 152 8.43 8.11 -3.64
CA VAL A 152 8.83 7.79 -2.25
C VAL A 152 9.25 6.33 -2.10
N ARG A 153 8.61 5.43 -2.85
CA ARG A 153 8.89 4.00 -2.95
C ARG A 153 8.83 3.57 -4.42
N PRO A 154 9.83 3.91 -5.24
CA PRO A 154 9.87 3.49 -6.63
C PRO A 154 9.93 1.96 -6.71
N ILE A 155 8.92 1.35 -7.34
CA ILE A 155 8.90 -0.09 -7.63
C ILE A 155 10.12 -0.49 -8.47
N ALA A 156 10.49 0.35 -9.45
CA ALA A 156 11.72 0.18 -10.22
C ALA A 156 12.99 0.21 -9.33
N GLY A 157 12.93 0.91 -8.20
CA GLY A 157 14.00 0.87 -7.19
C GLY A 157 14.10 -0.49 -6.52
N PHE A 158 12.97 -1.18 -6.28
CA PHE A 158 12.97 -2.50 -5.64
C PHE A 158 13.57 -3.60 -6.53
N GLU A 159 13.26 -3.63 -7.82
CA GLU A 159 13.89 -4.58 -8.76
C GLU A 159 15.39 -4.30 -8.93
N ALA A 160 15.78 -3.03 -8.99
CA ALA A 160 17.19 -2.65 -9.00
C ALA A 160 17.90 -2.98 -7.67
N ASP A 161 17.22 -2.84 -6.53
CA ASP A 161 17.70 -3.28 -5.22
C ASP A 161 17.88 -4.82 -5.21
N LEU A 162 16.93 -5.57 -5.78
CA LEU A 162 17.01 -7.03 -5.93
C LEU A 162 18.22 -7.45 -6.73
N GLN A 163 18.42 -6.86 -7.93
CA GLN A 163 19.57 -7.17 -8.77
C GLN A 163 20.90 -6.88 -8.07
N ARG A 164 21.01 -5.73 -7.38
CA ARG A 164 22.22 -5.40 -6.60
C ARG A 164 22.45 -6.39 -5.46
N THR A 165 21.38 -6.79 -4.78
CA THR A 165 21.46 -7.76 -3.69
C THR A 165 21.92 -9.13 -4.21
N LEU A 166 21.35 -9.62 -5.31
CA LEU A 166 21.76 -10.86 -5.95
C LEU A 166 23.22 -10.80 -6.42
N ALA A 167 23.64 -9.71 -7.05
CA ALA A 167 25.02 -9.50 -7.45
C ALA A 167 26.00 -9.57 -6.27
N SER A 168 25.60 -9.07 -5.09
CA SER A 168 26.43 -9.14 -3.88
C SER A 168 26.62 -10.54 -3.31
N THR A 169 25.76 -11.50 -3.68
CA THR A 169 25.86 -12.89 -3.20
C THR A 169 26.98 -13.69 -3.87
N GLY A 170 27.43 -13.28 -5.06
CA GLY A 170 28.37 -14.04 -5.89
C GLY A 170 27.78 -15.32 -6.50
N LEU A 171 26.48 -15.59 -6.33
CA LEU A 171 25.80 -16.74 -6.91
C LEU A 171 25.49 -16.50 -8.41
N PRO A 172 25.49 -17.55 -9.25
CA PRO A 172 25.01 -17.44 -10.63
C PRO A 172 23.53 -17.07 -10.67
N PHE A 173 23.21 -15.97 -11.36
CA PHE A 173 21.83 -15.51 -11.48
C PHE A 173 21.59 -14.74 -12.78
N VAL A 174 20.31 -14.61 -13.12
CA VAL A 174 19.82 -13.67 -14.13
C VAL A 174 18.57 -12.98 -13.61
N ALA A 175 18.32 -11.74 -14.04
CA ALA A 175 17.16 -10.96 -13.65
C ALA A 175 16.46 -10.39 -14.88
N GLY A 176 15.16 -10.09 -14.75
CA GLY A 176 14.34 -9.51 -15.81
C GLY A 176 14.19 -10.43 -17.01
N VAL A 177 13.86 -11.71 -16.79
CA VAL A 177 13.65 -12.66 -17.88
C VAL A 177 12.29 -12.40 -18.50
N LEU A 178 12.27 -11.87 -19.72
CA LEU A 178 11.03 -11.56 -20.43
C LEU A 178 10.31 -12.82 -20.91
N GLN A 179 9.00 -12.69 -21.08
CA GLN A 179 8.16 -13.74 -21.66
C GLN A 179 8.66 -14.16 -23.05
N SER A 180 8.65 -15.46 -23.30
CA SER A 180 8.97 -16.05 -24.60
C SER A 180 7.98 -15.65 -25.69
N VAL A 181 8.51 -15.25 -26.84
CA VAL A 181 7.72 -14.96 -28.04
C VAL A 181 7.40 -16.27 -28.77
N LEU A 182 6.11 -16.57 -28.96
CA LEU A 182 5.61 -17.75 -29.69
C LEU A 182 6.15 -19.09 -29.14
N GLY A 183 6.38 -19.17 -27.82
CA GLY A 183 6.88 -20.39 -27.17
C GLY A 183 8.34 -20.74 -27.48
N ARG A 184 9.10 -19.82 -28.09
CA ARG A 184 10.54 -20.01 -28.30
C ARG A 184 11.30 -19.99 -26.96
N PRO A 185 12.38 -20.76 -26.81
CA PRO A 185 13.23 -20.66 -25.63
C PRO A 185 13.69 -19.22 -25.35
N SER A 186 13.74 -18.84 -24.08
CA SER A 186 14.38 -17.60 -23.64
C SER A 186 15.87 -17.66 -23.96
N ASP A 187 16.42 -16.58 -24.51
CA ASP A 187 17.86 -16.49 -24.78
C ASP A 187 18.70 -16.59 -23.48
N LEU A 188 18.11 -16.17 -22.36
CA LEU A 188 18.74 -16.15 -21.03
C LEU A 188 18.66 -17.49 -20.30
N LEU A 189 17.57 -18.25 -20.48
CA LEU A 189 17.32 -19.48 -19.72
C LEU A 189 17.37 -20.76 -20.55
N GLY A 190 17.35 -20.67 -21.89
CA GLY A 190 17.32 -21.84 -22.77
C GLY A 190 16.01 -22.63 -22.75
N VAL A 191 15.00 -22.18 -21.98
CA VAL A 191 13.66 -22.77 -21.89
C VAL A 191 12.55 -21.77 -22.22
N PRO A 192 11.40 -22.20 -22.75
CA PRO A 192 10.25 -21.32 -22.95
C PRO A 192 9.66 -20.83 -21.63
N VAL A 193 9.35 -19.54 -21.55
CA VAL A 193 8.81 -18.88 -20.35
C VAL A 193 7.48 -18.21 -20.68
N ARG A 194 6.41 -18.58 -19.98
CA ARG A 194 5.03 -18.13 -20.28
C ARG A 194 4.73 -16.73 -19.75
N ALA A 195 5.51 -16.25 -18.79
CA ALA A 195 5.41 -14.93 -18.22
C ALA A 195 6.81 -14.41 -17.87
N GLU A 196 6.92 -13.11 -17.63
CA GLU A 196 8.13 -12.51 -17.11
C GLU A 196 8.54 -13.14 -15.76
N ILE A 197 9.83 -13.34 -15.53
CA ILE A 197 10.40 -13.79 -14.26
C ILE A 197 11.37 -12.71 -13.74
N ASP A 198 11.15 -12.26 -12.52
CA ASP A 198 11.90 -11.15 -11.94
C ASP A 198 13.38 -11.53 -11.74
N ALA A 199 13.65 -12.74 -11.22
CA ALA A 199 15.00 -13.32 -11.24
C ALA A 199 15.02 -14.86 -11.13
N VAL A 200 16.12 -15.46 -11.58
CA VAL A 200 16.46 -16.88 -11.40
C VAL A 200 17.87 -16.97 -10.83
N VAL A 201 18.05 -17.77 -9.78
CA VAL A 201 19.33 -17.98 -9.07
C VAL A 201 19.64 -19.46 -8.98
N VAL A 202 20.90 -19.83 -9.19
CA VAL A 202 21.40 -21.19 -8.98
C VAL A 202 22.22 -21.27 -7.70
N VAL A 203 21.81 -22.14 -6.78
CA VAL A 203 22.53 -22.44 -5.54
C VAL A 203 23.12 -23.84 -5.67
N VAL A 204 24.40 -23.88 -6.06
CA VAL A 204 25.09 -25.14 -6.43
C VAL A 204 25.21 -26.10 -5.24
N HIS A 205 25.54 -25.60 -4.05
CA HIS A 205 25.78 -26.45 -2.88
C HIS A 205 24.52 -27.19 -2.40
N SER A 206 23.33 -26.67 -2.68
CA SER A 206 22.05 -27.31 -2.35
C SER A 206 21.34 -27.88 -3.58
N LEU A 207 22.00 -27.88 -4.75
CA LEU A 207 21.40 -28.26 -6.04
C LEU A 207 20.01 -27.64 -6.24
N THR A 208 19.86 -26.35 -5.95
CA THR A 208 18.57 -25.67 -6.02
C THR A 208 18.60 -24.52 -7.02
N ILE A 209 17.59 -24.44 -7.89
CA ILE A 209 17.31 -23.27 -8.71
C ILE A 209 16.12 -22.54 -8.10
N TRP A 210 16.34 -21.31 -7.67
CA TRP A 210 15.30 -20.45 -7.14
C TRP A 210 14.73 -19.55 -8.24
N VAL A 211 13.41 -19.58 -8.40
CA VAL A 211 12.64 -18.65 -9.23
C VAL A 211 12.06 -17.60 -8.31
N LEU A 212 12.52 -16.36 -8.47
CA LEU A 212 12.21 -15.26 -7.56
C LEU A 212 11.10 -14.39 -8.13
N GLU A 213 10.13 -14.05 -7.28
CA GLU A 213 9.08 -13.07 -7.54
C GLU A 213 9.21 -11.90 -6.56
N ALA A 214 9.55 -10.72 -7.06
CA ALA A 214 9.61 -9.48 -6.32
C ALA A 214 8.21 -8.89 -6.09
N LYS A 215 7.90 -8.55 -4.84
CA LYS A 215 6.65 -7.87 -4.45
C LYS A 215 6.93 -6.77 -3.43
N ASP A 216 6.91 -5.51 -3.87
CA ASP A 216 6.98 -4.32 -2.99
C ASP A 216 5.57 -3.86 -2.60
N LEU A 217 4.90 -4.67 -1.77
CA LEU A 217 3.58 -4.33 -1.24
C LEU A 217 3.73 -3.46 0.00
N ALA A 218 2.83 -2.48 0.15
CA ALA A 218 2.72 -1.75 1.40
C ALA A 218 2.24 -2.71 2.51
N ILE A 219 2.83 -2.60 3.71
CA ILE A 219 2.43 -3.44 4.85
C ILE A 219 0.97 -3.10 5.20
N PRO A 220 0.03 -4.06 5.13
CA PRO A 220 -1.34 -3.82 5.58
C PRO A 220 -1.39 -3.87 7.11
N PHE A 221 -2.11 -2.94 7.75
CA PHE A 221 -2.24 -2.92 9.21
C PHE A 221 -3.66 -3.21 9.69
N ALA A 222 -4.69 -3.01 8.86
CA ALA A 222 -6.06 -3.40 9.21
C ALA A 222 -6.36 -4.88 8.92
N PRO A 223 -7.13 -5.58 9.79
CA PRO A 223 -7.54 -6.96 9.58
C PRO A 223 -8.19 -7.23 8.21
N GLY A 224 -9.10 -6.35 7.75
CA GLY A 224 -9.72 -6.48 6.44
C GLY A 224 -8.72 -6.42 5.28
N ARG A 225 -7.71 -5.54 5.37
CA ARG A 225 -6.64 -5.44 4.38
C ARG A 225 -5.64 -6.58 4.47
N ILE A 226 -5.28 -7.02 5.68
CA ILE A 226 -4.47 -8.22 5.89
C ILE A 226 -5.15 -9.41 5.19
N ARG A 227 -6.44 -9.60 5.42
CA ARG A 227 -7.22 -10.64 4.73
C ARG A 227 -7.22 -10.47 3.22
N SER A 228 -7.40 -9.26 2.72
CA SER A 228 -7.38 -8.97 1.28
C SER A 228 -6.02 -9.27 0.66
N GLU A 229 -4.93 -8.89 1.32
CA GLU A 229 -3.56 -9.20 0.89
C GLU A 229 -3.30 -10.70 0.88
N VAL A 230 -3.63 -11.43 1.95
CA VAL A 230 -3.53 -12.89 1.99
C VAL A 230 -4.31 -13.52 0.83
N ASN A 231 -5.54 -13.05 0.57
CA ASN A 231 -6.36 -13.53 -0.54
C ASN A 231 -5.73 -13.27 -1.91
N LYS A 232 -4.96 -12.19 -2.12
CA LYS A 232 -4.26 -11.94 -3.40
C LYS A 232 -3.22 -13.02 -3.70
N TYR A 233 -2.59 -13.58 -2.66
CA TYR A 233 -1.65 -14.68 -2.79
C TYR A 233 -2.35 -16.01 -3.03
N GLN A 234 -3.35 -16.33 -2.19
CA GLN A 234 -3.92 -17.69 -2.10
C GLN A 234 -5.08 -17.99 -3.05
N ARG A 235 -5.81 -16.98 -3.54
CA ARG A 235 -6.95 -17.24 -4.44
C ARG A 235 -6.49 -17.92 -5.73
N ALA A 236 -7.39 -18.66 -6.38
CA ALA A 236 -7.13 -19.22 -7.70
C ALA A 236 -6.73 -18.12 -8.71
N GLY A 237 -5.65 -18.37 -9.45
CA GLY A 237 -5.00 -17.39 -10.33
C GLY A 237 -4.27 -16.25 -9.59
N GLY A 238 -4.06 -16.42 -8.28
CA GLY A 238 -3.36 -15.49 -7.40
C GLY A 238 -1.84 -15.48 -7.61
N HIS A 239 -1.12 -14.82 -6.71
CA HIS A 239 0.34 -14.72 -6.84
C HIS A 239 1.03 -16.09 -6.73
N VAL A 240 0.53 -17.00 -5.89
CA VAL A 240 1.09 -18.34 -5.73
C VAL A 240 1.01 -19.13 -7.04
N ASP A 241 -0.17 -19.22 -7.65
CA ASP A 241 -0.36 -19.95 -8.91
C ASP A 241 0.52 -19.40 -10.04
N LYS A 242 0.72 -18.07 -10.06
CA LYS A 242 1.60 -17.41 -11.03
C LYS A 242 3.07 -17.78 -10.81
N LEU A 243 3.54 -17.76 -9.56
CA LEU A 243 4.90 -18.19 -9.24
C LEU A 243 5.11 -19.67 -9.59
N LEU A 244 4.15 -20.53 -9.27
CA LEU A 244 4.20 -21.95 -9.61
C LEU A 244 4.26 -22.20 -11.11
N ALA A 245 3.55 -21.42 -11.92
CA ALA A 245 3.65 -21.50 -13.37
C ALA A 245 5.06 -21.16 -13.86
N LYS A 246 5.71 -20.14 -13.29
CA LYS A 246 7.10 -19.76 -13.60
C LYS A 246 8.09 -20.85 -13.15
N VAL A 247 7.87 -21.45 -11.98
CA VAL A 247 8.65 -22.60 -11.49
C VAL A 247 8.53 -23.78 -12.46
N ALA A 248 7.34 -24.09 -12.95
CA ALA A 248 7.13 -25.17 -13.92
C ALA A 248 7.84 -24.91 -15.25
N ASP A 249 7.93 -23.65 -15.69
CA ASP A 249 8.67 -23.29 -16.91
C ASP A 249 10.17 -23.57 -16.76
N VAL A 250 10.76 -23.18 -15.63
CA VAL A 250 12.17 -23.43 -15.31
C VAL A 250 12.45 -24.91 -15.04
N ALA A 251 11.49 -25.63 -14.43
CA ALA A 251 11.60 -27.05 -14.13
C ALA A 251 11.48 -27.96 -15.36
N ALA A 252 11.10 -27.44 -16.53
CA ALA A 252 11.02 -28.21 -17.76
C ALA A 252 12.41 -28.75 -18.20
N ASP A 253 13.46 -27.96 -17.99
CA ASP A 253 14.86 -28.37 -18.20
C ASP A 253 15.81 -27.60 -17.26
N PRO A 254 15.91 -28.01 -15.98
CA PRO A 254 16.73 -27.31 -15.01
C PRO A 254 18.23 -27.42 -15.30
N ALA A 255 18.66 -28.44 -16.06
CA ALA A 255 20.05 -28.61 -16.46
C ALA A 255 20.45 -27.58 -17.51
N GLU A 256 19.63 -27.35 -18.53
CA GLU A 256 19.85 -26.28 -19.51
C GLU A 256 19.85 -24.89 -18.83
N VAL A 257 18.91 -24.64 -17.89
CA VAL A 257 18.89 -23.37 -17.15
C VAL A 257 20.18 -23.16 -16.36
N ALA A 258 20.65 -24.18 -15.62
CA ALA A 258 21.90 -24.10 -14.89
C ALA A 258 23.10 -23.85 -15.84
N ALA A 259 23.15 -24.57 -16.96
CA ALA A 259 24.21 -24.43 -17.96
C ALA A 259 24.24 -23.01 -18.57
N ARG A 260 23.08 -22.42 -18.86
CA ARG A 260 22.94 -21.04 -19.36
C ARG A 260 23.45 -20.00 -18.36
N LEU A 261 23.36 -20.30 -17.08
CA LEU A 261 23.89 -19.48 -15.99
C LEU A 261 25.35 -19.81 -15.66
N GLY A 262 26.03 -20.61 -16.49
CA GLY A 262 27.45 -20.94 -16.34
C GLY A 262 27.74 -22.04 -15.33
N VAL A 263 26.72 -22.80 -14.92
CA VAL A 263 26.84 -23.95 -14.01
C VAL A 263 26.67 -25.24 -14.81
N ALA A 264 27.79 -25.78 -15.29
CA ALA A 264 27.84 -27.04 -16.02
C ALA A 264 28.47 -28.17 -15.17
N ASP A 265 28.23 -29.41 -15.57
CA ASP A 265 28.91 -30.61 -15.05
C ASP A 265 28.76 -30.85 -13.54
N VAL A 266 27.67 -30.37 -12.94
CA VAL A 266 27.36 -30.63 -11.54
C VAL A 266 26.68 -32.00 -11.40
N ALA A 267 27.22 -32.85 -10.53
CA ALA A 267 26.63 -34.15 -10.23
C ALA A 267 25.35 -33.98 -9.38
N GLY A 268 24.20 -34.39 -9.93
CA GLY A 268 22.91 -34.39 -9.25
C GLY A 268 21.83 -33.62 -10.01
N ALA A 269 20.57 -33.84 -9.64
CA ALA A 269 19.44 -33.14 -10.25
C ALA A 269 19.12 -31.87 -9.48
N PHE A 270 19.01 -30.74 -10.20
CA PHE A 270 18.57 -29.50 -9.60
C PHE A 270 17.08 -29.56 -9.23
N ALA A 271 16.75 -29.20 -8.00
CA ALA A 271 15.38 -28.93 -7.58
C ALA A 271 15.02 -27.47 -7.92
N VAL A 272 13.87 -27.24 -8.56
CA VAL A 272 13.40 -25.88 -8.86
C VAL A 272 12.35 -25.47 -7.83
N ARG A 273 12.54 -24.31 -7.19
CA ARG A 273 11.68 -23.80 -6.12
C ARG A 273 11.31 -22.34 -6.36
N GLY A 274 10.11 -21.95 -5.93
CA GLY A 274 9.64 -20.57 -5.99
C GLY A 274 9.90 -19.82 -4.69
N LEU A 275 10.31 -18.56 -4.79
CA LEU A 275 10.57 -17.67 -3.65
C LEU A 275 9.96 -16.29 -3.88
N PHE A 276 9.12 -15.83 -2.95
CA PHE A 276 8.72 -14.43 -2.92
C PHE A 276 9.77 -13.59 -2.21
N VAL A 277 10.19 -12.50 -2.85
CA VAL A 277 11.09 -11.50 -2.26
C VAL A 277 10.30 -10.22 -2.02
N THR A 278 10.23 -9.78 -0.76
CA THR A 278 9.52 -8.56 -0.37
C THR A 278 10.46 -7.56 0.29
N ARG A 279 10.10 -6.28 0.32
CA ARG A 279 10.89 -5.28 1.06
C ARG A 279 10.75 -5.46 2.57
N GLU A 280 9.56 -5.86 3.00
CA GLU A 280 9.13 -6.02 4.38
C GLU A 280 8.37 -7.34 4.53
N PRO A 281 8.28 -7.93 5.74
CA PRO A 281 7.49 -9.15 5.95
C PRO A 281 6.02 -8.95 5.52
N THR A 282 5.50 -9.87 4.71
CA THR A 282 4.10 -9.85 4.25
C THR A 282 3.25 -10.82 5.06
N PRO A 283 1.96 -10.52 5.36
CA PRO A 283 1.11 -11.43 6.12
C PRO A 283 0.97 -12.83 5.50
N ALA A 284 1.04 -12.93 4.17
CA ALA A 284 0.98 -14.21 3.46
C ALA A 284 2.15 -15.16 3.83
N ALA A 285 3.27 -14.63 4.35
CA ALA A 285 4.41 -15.44 4.79
C ALA A 285 4.14 -16.24 6.08
N PHE A 286 3.08 -15.86 6.82
CA PHE A 286 2.73 -16.38 8.15
C PHE A 286 1.46 -17.24 8.13
N THR A 287 0.95 -17.64 6.97
CA THR A 287 -0.17 -18.59 6.91
C THR A 287 0.34 -20.01 7.08
N ASP A 288 -0.42 -20.84 7.82
CA ASP A 288 -0.03 -22.21 8.14
C ASP A 288 -0.02 -23.13 6.91
N ASP A 289 -0.79 -22.79 5.88
CA ASP A 289 -0.98 -23.53 4.63
C ASP A 289 0.01 -23.12 3.52
N ARG A 290 1.10 -22.42 3.86
CA ARG A 290 2.05 -21.94 2.86
C ARG A 290 2.74 -23.10 2.13
N THR A 291 2.74 -23.03 0.81
CA THR A 291 3.43 -23.99 -0.08
C THR A 291 4.72 -23.44 -0.70
N HIS A 292 5.05 -22.17 -0.41
CA HIS A 292 6.19 -21.44 -0.96
C HIS A 292 6.89 -20.60 0.09
N ASP A 293 8.14 -20.29 -0.18
CA ASP A 293 8.98 -19.51 0.70
C ASP A 293 8.81 -18.00 0.46
N PHE A 294 8.99 -17.26 1.55
CA PHE A 294 9.04 -15.80 1.56
C PHE A 294 10.32 -15.36 2.23
N VAL A 295 10.97 -14.35 1.67
CA VAL A 295 12.13 -13.72 2.29
C VAL A 295 12.07 -12.21 2.08
N THR A 296 12.56 -11.46 3.05
CA THR A 296 12.78 -10.03 2.87
C THR A 296 14.10 -9.79 2.13
N LEU A 297 14.18 -8.71 1.36
CA LEU A 297 15.32 -8.44 0.50
C LEU A 297 16.65 -8.37 1.28
N ASP A 298 16.64 -7.79 2.48
CA ASP A 298 17.80 -7.69 3.39
C ASP A 298 18.26 -9.06 3.92
N ARG A 299 17.38 -10.06 3.95
CA ARG A 299 17.66 -11.43 4.40
C ARG A 299 17.92 -12.41 3.25
N LEU A 300 17.72 -11.97 2.00
CA LEU A 300 17.88 -12.81 0.81
C LEU A 300 19.28 -13.45 0.71
N PRO A 301 20.41 -12.72 0.92
CA PRO A 301 21.74 -13.33 0.85
C PRO A 301 21.91 -14.48 1.84
N ASP A 302 21.54 -14.24 3.11
CA ASP A 302 21.63 -15.26 4.17
C ASP A 302 20.73 -16.45 3.88
N PHE A 303 19.53 -16.21 3.36
CA PHE A 303 18.59 -17.26 2.98
C PHE A 303 19.19 -18.16 1.90
N LEU A 304 19.72 -17.59 0.82
CA LEU A 304 20.26 -18.38 -0.29
C LEU A 304 21.44 -19.26 0.12
N TRP A 305 22.31 -18.77 1.01
CA TRP A 305 23.49 -19.51 1.48
C TRP A 305 23.19 -20.54 2.58
N ASN A 306 22.20 -20.29 3.44
CA ASN A 306 21.95 -21.13 4.62
C ASN A 306 20.77 -22.08 4.47
N GLN A 307 20.44 -22.49 3.24
CA GLN A 307 19.41 -23.50 3.02
C GLN A 307 19.81 -24.82 3.68
N PRO A 308 18.99 -25.40 4.57
CA PRO A 308 19.26 -26.74 5.08
C PRO A 308 19.26 -27.69 3.88
N GLY A 309 20.34 -28.48 3.75
CA GLY A 309 20.39 -29.57 2.79
C GLY A 309 19.24 -30.51 3.08
N GLY A 310 18.27 -30.56 2.16
CA GLY A 310 17.21 -31.57 2.17
C GLY A 310 17.75 -32.94 1.83
#